data_AF-A0A8J3F7H5-F1
#
_entry.id   AF-A0A8J3F7H5-F1
#
_cell.length_a   1.000
_cell.length_b   1.000
_cell.length_c   1.000
_cell.angle_alpha   90.00
_cell.angle_beta   90.00
_cell.angle_gamma   90.00
#
_symmetry.space_group_name_H-M   'P 1'
#
loop_
_entity.id
_entity.type
_entity.pdbx_description
1 polymer ?
#
loop_
_entity_poly.entity_id
_entity_poly.type
_entity_poly.pdbx_seq_one_letter_code
_entity_poly.pdbx_strand_id
1 'polypeptide(L)'
;MTIATIDQLRLVHACTGDAVVTENLVIHVTDGGPCQQPVTLRDGHTTTVIDCARRLPNDEQCRACRPIIVLRDTFTAVYDCDTLTGYHPGTLPDATADTTCRVCGDPLTAVLASAGRHLLCGTTQPGRVL
;
A
#
# COMPACT_ATOMS: atom_id res chain seq x y z
N MET A 1 3.03 -5.71 -8.10
CA MET A 1 2.19 -4.65 -7.56
C MET A 1 2.79 -4.10 -6.31
N THR A 2 3.22 -2.83 -6.31
CA THR A 2 3.81 -2.23 -5.11
C THR A 2 2.70 -1.88 -4.13
N ILE A 3 2.75 -2.43 -2.92
CA ILE A 3 1.80 -2.11 -1.86
C ILE A 3 2.54 -1.35 -0.77
N ALA A 4 2.10 -0.13 -0.48
CA ALA A 4 2.58 0.61 0.68
C ALA A 4 1.51 0.54 1.77
N THR A 5 1.85 -0.13 2.86
CA THR A 5 1.06 -0.12 4.09
C THR A 5 1.48 1.08 4.91
N ILE A 6 0.53 1.94 5.24
CA ILE A 6 0.77 3.18 5.96
C ILE A 6 -0.04 3.23 7.25
N ASP A 7 0.55 3.86 8.26
CA ASP A 7 -0.20 4.42 9.38
C ASP A 7 -0.40 5.91 9.15
N GLN A 8 -1.59 6.42 9.48
CA GLN A 8 -1.90 7.82 9.32
C GLN A 8 -2.06 8.49 10.68
N LEU A 9 -1.26 9.51 10.93
CA LEU A 9 -1.45 10.42 12.06
C LEU A 9 -2.26 11.63 11.61
N ARG A 10 -3.39 11.87 12.27
CA ARG A 10 -4.26 13.02 12.08
C ARG A 10 -4.16 13.93 13.29
N LEU A 11 -3.52 15.07 13.12
CA LEU A 11 -3.38 16.10 14.15
C LEU A 11 -4.48 17.14 13.94
N VAL A 12 -5.33 17.34 14.95
CA VAL A 12 -6.36 18.38 14.94
C VAL A 12 -5.92 19.52 15.86
N HIS A 13 -5.73 20.70 15.27
CA HIS A 13 -5.44 21.92 16.02
C HIS A 13 -6.74 22.58 16.46
N ALA A 14 -7.10 22.40 17.73
CA ALA A 14 -8.33 22.96 18.30
C ALA A 14 -8.26 24.50 18.41
N CYS A 15 -7.08 25.05 18.66
CA CYS A 15 -6.91 26.50 18.88
C CYS A 15 -6.93 27.37 17.62
N THR A 16 -6.85 26.79 16.41
CA THR A 16 -6.83 27.54 15.14
C THR A 16 -8.09 27.36 14.30
N GLY A 17 -9.20 26.92 14.91
CA GLY A 17 -10.47 26.69 14.21
C GLY A 17 -10.50 25.37 13.43
N ASP A 18 -10.05 24.28 14.08
CA ASP A 18 -10.07 22.91 13.57
C ASP A 18 -9.21 22.65 12.34
N ALA A 19 -8.01 23.26 12.28
CA ALA A 19 -7.04 22.90 11.24
C ALA A 19 -6.58 21.44 11.42
N VAL A 20 -6.60 20.67 10.32
CA VAL A 20 -6.21 19.26 10.33
C VAL A 20 -4.91 19.09 9.55
N VAL A 21 -3.88 18.59 10.23
CA VAL A 21 -2.64 18.13 9.60
C VAL A 21 -2.69 16.60 9.53
N THR A 22 -2.33 16.05 8.36
CA THR A 22 -2.25 14.61 8.15
C THR A 22 -0.83 14.23 7.80
N GLU A 23 -0.24 13.36 8.60
CA GLU A 23 1.07 12.76 8.36
C GLU A 23 0.87 11.27 8.08
N ASN A 24 1.60 10.75 7.09
CA ASN A 24 1.57 9.34 6.73
C ASN A 24 2.93 8.73 7.03
N LEU A 25 2.94 7.64 7.79
CA LEU A 25 4.13 6.85 8.06
C LEU A 25 4.06 5.56 7.26
N VAL A 26 5.04 5.32 6.40
CA VAL A 26 5.15 4.06 5.66
C VAL A 26 5.69 2.98 6.60
N ILE A 27 4.86 2.00 6.91
CA ILE A 27 5.20 0.90 7.83
C ILE A 27 5.83 -0.26 7.07
N HIS A 28 5.31 -0.56 5.88
CA HIS A 28 5.79 -1.65 5.06
C HIS A 28 5.60 -1.33 3.59
N VAL A 29 6.56 -1.74 2.76
CA VAL A 29 6.44 -1.72 1.31
C VAL A 29 6.66 -3.13 0.79
N THR A 30 5.63 -3.71 0.18
CA THR A 30 5.79 -4.92 -0.61
C THR A 30 6.16 -4.50 -2.03
N ASP A 31 7.31 -4.98 -2.51
CA ASP A 31 7.76 -4.70 -3.87
C ASP A 31 6.83 -5.36 -4.91
N GLY A 32 6.54 -4.61 -5.97
CA GLY A 32 5.66 -5.07 -7.01
C GLY A 32 6.25 -6.02 -8.04
N GLY A 33 7.55 -6.28 -7.98
CA GLY A 33 8.30 -6.91 -9.04
C GLY A 33 8.50 -5.97 -10.24
N PRO A 34 9.11 -6.50 -11.31
CA PRO A 34 9.47 -5.70 -12.48
C PRO A 34 8.24 -5.17 -13.23
N CYS A 35 8.43 -4.05 -13.94
CA CYS A 35 7.40 -3.47 -14.79
C CYS A 35 6.94 -4.46 -15.86
N GLN A 36 5.63 -4.65 -15.98
CA GLN A 36 5.01 -5.58 -16.94
C GLN A 36 4.62 -4.89 -18.26
N GLN A 37 4.63 -3.56 -18.30
CA GLN A 37 4.32 -2.77 -19.50
C GLN A 37 5.27 -1.58 -19.62
N PRO A 38 6.58 -1.81 -19.82
CA PRO A 38 7.53 -0.71 -19.91
C PRO A 38 7.26 0.16 -21.14
N VAL A 39 7.53 1.46 -21.02
CA VAL A 39 7.33 2.45 -22.07
C VAL A 39 8.65 2.68 -22.79
N THR A 40 8.59 2.65 -24.12
CA THR A 40 9.73 2.99 -24.97
C THR A 40 9.69 4.48 -25.27
N LEU A 41 10.70 5.21 -24.82
CA LEU A 41 10.95 6.60 -25.21
C LEU A 41 11.89 6.64 -26.40
N ARG A 42 11.60 7.53 -27.35
CA ARG A 42 12.46 7.81 -28.49
C ARG A 42 12.78 9.30 -28.51
N ASP A 43 14.06 9.63 -28.47
CA ASP A 43 14.57 10.99 -28.60
C ASP A 43 15.66 11.01 -29.68
N GLY A 44 15.30 11.50 -30.86
CA GLY A 44 16.14 11.42 -32.06
C GLY A 44 16.57 9.97 -32.36
N HIS A 45 17.87 9.69 -32.17
CA HIS A 45 18.47 8.37 -32.39
C HIS A 45 18.58 7.51 -31.12
N THR A 46 18.18 8.04 -29.96
CA THR A 46 18.25 7.34 -28.69
C THR A 46 16.91 6.66 -28.39
N THR A 47 16.97 5.37 -28.05
CA THR A 47 15.81 4.62 -27.55
C THR A 47 16.09 4.19 -26.12
N THR A 48 15.18 4.49 -25.20
CA THR A 48 15.28 4.07 -23.80
C THR A 48 13.99 3.41 -23.37
N VAL A 49 14.11 2.30 -22.65
CA VAL A 49 12.98 1.59 -22.07
C VAL A 49 12.92 1.94 -20.59
N ILE A 50 11.77 2.45 -20.13
CA ILE A 50 11.56 2.84 -18.74
C ILE A 50 10.29 2.19 -18.19
N ASP A 51 10.22 2.03 -16.88
CA ASP A 51 9.01 1.55 -16.21
C ASP A 51 7.84 2.51 -16.45
N CYS A 52 6.63 1.97 -16.64
CA CYS A 52 5.45 2.79 -16.94
C CYS A 52 5.13 3.83 -15.86
N ALA A 53 5.43 3.56 -14.58
CA ALA A 53 5.22 4.53 -13.49
C ALA A 53 6.01 5.83 -13.64
N ARG A 54 7.11 5.83 -14.41
CA ARG A 54 7.90 7.03 -14.66
C ARG A 54 7.30 7.96 -15.72
N ARG A 55 6.27 7.51 -16.45
CA ARG A 55 5.76 8.23 -17.61
C ARG A 55 4.24 8.33 -17.70
N LEU A 56 3.53 7.29 -17.28
CA LEU A 56 2.08 7.17 -17.43
C LEU A 56 1.35 7.58 -16.13
N PRO A 57 0.15 8.15 -16.23
CA PRO A 57 -0.72 8.37 -15.07
C PRO A 57 -1.13 7.04 -14.42
N ASN A 58 -1.56 7.09 -13.16
CA ASN A 58 -1.78 5.91 -12.31
C ASN A 58 -2.78 4.89 -12.90
N ASP A 59 -3.81 5.38 -13.57
CA ASP A 59 -4.86 4.60 -14.24
C ASP A 59 -4.38 3.87 -15.51
N GLU A 60 -3.26 4.30 -16.10
CA GLU A 60 -2.63 3.67 -17.26
C GLU A 60 -1.41 2.78 -16.89
N GLN A 61 -1.02 2.76 -15.62
CA GLN A 61 0.13 1.96 -15.15
C GLN A 61 -0.21 0.48 -15.04
N CYS A 62 0.77 -0.38 -15.38
CA CYS A 62 0.63 -1.81 -15.13
C CYS A 62 0.51 -2.11 -13.63
N ARG A 63 -0.07 -3.27 -13.29
CA ARG A 63 -0.26 -3.68 -11.89
C ARG A 63 1.03 -3.70 -11.08
N ALA A 64 2.18 -3.97 -11.70
CA ALA A 64 3.47 -3.97 -11.00
C ALA A 64 3.86 -2.58 -10.49
N CYS A 65 3.74 -1.58 -11.37
CA CYS A 65 4.17 -0.22 -11.12
C CYS A 65 3.13 0.64 -10.40
N ARG A 66 1.85 0.28 -10.50
CA ARG A 66 0.76 1.01 -9.87
C ARG A 66 0.79 0.78 -8.34
N PRO A 67 1.03 1.83 -7.52
CA PRO A 67 1.04 1.68 -6.08
C PRO A 67 -0.38 1.51 -5.54
N ILE A 68 -0.55 0.56 -4.63
CA ILE A 68 -1.74 0.45 -3.78
C ILE A 68 -1.36 0.95 -2.39
N ILE A 69 -2.09 1.93 -1.89
CA ILE A 69 -1.94 2.42 -0.52
C ILE A 69 -2.95 1.69 0.35
N VAL A 70 -2.45 0.95 1.34
CA VAL A 70 -3.29 0.29 2.34
C VAL A 70 -3.12 1.06 3.64
N LEU A 71 -4.19 1.70 4.09
CA LEU A 71 -4.22 2.32 5.40
C LEU A 71 -4.41 1.22 6.43
N ARG A 72 -3.41 1.04 7.30
CA ARG A 72 -3.43 0.05 8.38
C ARG A 72 -4.16 0.61 9.59
N ASP A 73 -3.60 1.65 10.20
CA ASP A 73 -4.18 2.31 11.36
C ASP A 73 -4.28 3.82 11.14
N THR A 74 -5.23 4.45 11.85
CA THR A 74 -5.33 5.92 11.91
C THR A 74 -5.32 6.37 13.35
N PHE A 75 -4.30 7.14 13.71
CA PHE A 75 -4.14 7.75 15.01
C PHE A 75 -4.62 9.19 14.92
N THR A 76 -5.50 9.61 15.84
CA THR A 76 -5.92 11.01 15.93
C THR A 76 -5.44 11.58 17.23
N ALA A 77 -4.72 12.70 17.18
CA ALA A 77 -4.37 13.47 18.36
C ALA A 77 -4.93 14.89 18.21
N VAL A 78 -5.43 15.43 19.32
CA VAL A 78 -5.90 16.81 19.39
C VAL A 78 -4.85 17.60 20.15
N TYR A 79 -4.39 18.69 19.53
CA TYR A 79 -3.51 19.65 20.17
C TYR A 79 -4.27 20.96 20.34
N ASP A 80 -4.50 21.33 21.59
CA ASP A 80 -4.90 22.68 21.97
C ASP A 80 -3.62 23.37 22.42
N CYS A 81 -3.21 24.43 21.73
CA CYS A 81 -1.98 25.26 21.73
C CYS A 81 -0.88 25.12 22.82
N ASP A 82 -1.11 24.44 23.94
CA ASP A 82 -0.19 24.12 25.02
C ASP A 82 -0.14 22.61 25.40
N THR A 83 -1.08 21.75 24.96
CA THR A 83 -1.20 20.33 25.40
C THR A 83 -1.57 19.37 24.27
N LEU A 84 -0.80 18.28 24.13
CA LEU A 84 -1.12 17.14 23.27
C LEU A 84 -1.94 16.10 24.04
N THR A 85 -3.16 15.81 23.58
CA THR A 85 -4.05 14.83 24.23
C THR A 85 -4.44 13.72 23.24
N GLY A 86 -4.43 12.46 23.70
CA GLY A 86 -4.92 11.31 22.92
C GLY A 86 -3.88 10.60 22.02
N TYR A 87 -2.61 11.01 22.05
CA TYR A 87 -1.55 10.30 21.34
C TYR A 87 -1.06 9.09 22.16
N HIS A 88 -1.31 7.88 21.66
CA HIS A 88 -0.72 6.65 22.18
C HIS A 88 0.16 6.01 21.09
N PRO A 89 1.49 6.20 21.14
CA PRO A 89 2.38 5.48 20.25
C PRO A 89 2.49 4.03 20.71
N GLY A 90 2.15 3.07 19.84
CA GLY A 90 2.65 1.70 19.99
C GLY A 90 1.66 0.61 20.39
N THR A 91 0.51 0.52 19.73
CA THR A 91 -0.14 -0.80 19.57
C THR A 91 -0.18 -1.15 18.10
N LEU A 92 1.00 -1.47 17.55
CA LEU A 92 1.10 -2.13 16.25
C LEU A 92 0.72 -3.61 16.47
N PRO A 93 -0.41 -4.13 15.94
CA PRO A 93 -0.56 -5.58 15.84
C PRO A 93 0.58 -6.17 15.00
N ASP A 94 1.34 -7.11 15.56
CA ASP A 94 2.45 -7.85 14.94
C ASP A 94 2.02 -8.80 13.79
N ALA A 95 1.05 -8.39 12.97
CA ALA A 95 0.39 -9.26 11.99
C ALA A 95 0.55 -8.78 10.53
N THR A 96 1.58 -8.02 10.17
CA THR A 96 1.88 -7.78 8.75
C THR A 96 2.56 -9.01 8.17
N ALA A 97 1.98 -9.58 7.12
CA ALA A 97 2.63 -10.66 6.39
C ALA A 97 3.58 -10.06 5.34
N ASP A 98 4.84 -10.49 5.35
CA ASP A 98 5.92 -9.98 4.47
C ASP A 98 5.72 -10.29 2.97
N THR A 99 4.63 -10.99 2.61
CA THR A 99 4.34 -11.38 1.24
C THR A 99 2.85 -11.34 0.94
N THR A 100 2.51 -10.91 -0.27
CA THR A 100 1.15 -10.96 -0.83
C THR A 100 0.82 -12.35 -1.37
N CYS A 101 -0.47 -12.68 -1.48
CA CYS A 101 -0.89 -13.89 -2.18
C CYS A 101 -0.43 -13.85 -3.65
N ARG A 102 0.30 -14.87 -4.10
CA ARG A 102 0.83 -14.95 -5.48
C ARG A 102 -0.25 -15.07 -6.57
N VAL A 103 -1.50 -15.33 -6.19
CA VAL A 103 -2.62 -15.55 -7.12
C VAL A 103 -3.43 -14.27 -7.36
N CYS A 104 -3.87 -13.59 -6.29
CA CYS A 104 -4.69 -12.38 -6.39
C CYS A 104 -3.93 -11.08 -6.11
N GLY A 105 -2.78 -11.14 -5.45
CA GLY A 105 -2.01 -9.96 -5.04
C GLY A 105 -2.41 -9.34 -3.71
N ASP A 106 -3.49 -9.79 -3.06
CA ASP A 106 -3.92 -9.22 -1.78
C ASP A 106 -2.92 -9.53 -0.65
N PRO A 107 -2.74 -8.61 0.32
CA PRO A 107 -1.84 -8.82 1.46
C PRO A 107 -2.31 -10.03 2.28
N LEU A 108 -1.39 -10.95 2.58
CA LEU A 108 -1.71 -12.21 3.25
C LEU A 108 -2.36 -12.00 4.64
N THR A 109 -2.13 -10.84 5.26
CA THR A 109 -2.82 -10.39 6.49
C THR A 109 -4.35 -10.29 6.33
N ALA A 110 -4.85 -9.79 5.19
CA ALA A 110 -6.30 -9.72 4.92
C ALA A 110 -6.94 -11.12 4.82
N VAL A 111 -6.13 -12.10 4.40
CA VAL A 111 -6.51 -13.52 4.23
C VAL A 111 -6.56 -14.26 5.57
N LEU A 112 -5.59 -13.98 6.44
CA LEU A 112 -5.48 -14.58 7.77
C LEU A 112 -6.51 -14.01 8.75
N ALA A 113 -6.82 -12.71 8.65
CA ALA A 113 -7.78 -12.03 9.53
C ALA A 113 -9.25 -12.43 9.29
N SER A 114 -9.61 -12.90 8.08
CA SER A 114 -11.01 -13.10 7.69
C SER A 114 -11.53 -14.54 7.82
N ALA A 115 -10.75 -15.59 7.48
CA ALA A 115 -11.20 -16.99 7.61
C ALA A 115 -10.12 -18.07 7.31
N GLY A 116 -8.84 -17.71 7.18
CA GLY A 116 -7.79 -18.67 6.81
C GLY A 116 -7.88 -19.20 5.37
N ARG A 117 -8.68 -18.57 4.49
CA ARG A 117 -8.76 -18.89 3.05
C ARG A 117 -9.20 -17.65 2.27
N HIS A 118 -8.60 -17.44 1.11
CA HIS A 118 -9.02 -16.39 0.19
C HIS A 118 -10.28 -16.84 -0.56
N LEU A 119 -11.43 -16.23 -0.29
CA LEU A 119 -12.75 -16.63 -0.84
C LEU A 119 -12.87 -16.58 -2.37
N LEU A 120 -11.83 -16.18 -3.11
CA LEU A 120 -11.80 -16.10 -4.57
C LEU A 120 -10.49 -16.59 -5.22
N CYS A 121 -9.54 -17.14 -4.45
CA CYS A 121 -8.38 -17.81 -5.04
C CYS A 121 -8.77 -19.25 -5.37
N GLY A 122 -8.93 -19.55 -6.65
CA GLY A 122 -9.27 -20.89 -7.12
C GLY A 122 -8.34 -21.94 -6.52
N THR A 123 -8.90 -23.09 -6.16
CA THR A 123 -8.14 -24.28 -5.74
C THR A 123 -7.34 -24.79 -6.92
N THR A 124 -6.15 -24.25 -7.16
CA THR A 124 -5.19 -24.89 -8.06
C THR A 124 -4.67 -26.13 -7.33
N GLN A 125 -5.31 -27.29 -7.56
CA GLN A 125 -4.65 -28.58 -7.36
C GLN A 125 -3.65 -28.76 -8.50
N PRO A 126 -2.34 -28.82 -8.25
CA PRO A 126 -1.40 -29.30 -9.25
C PRO A 126 -1.51 -30.83 -9.33
N GLY A 127 -2.03 -31.33 -10.45
CA GLY A 127 -1.86 -32.72 -10.87
C GLY A 127 -2.79 -33.75 -10.22
N ARG A 128 -3.95 -33.96 -10.84
CA ARG A 128 -4.57 -35.30 -10.91
C ARG A 128 -5.09 -35.52 -12.32
N VAL A 129 -4.35 -36.32 -13.09
CA VAL A 129 -4.81 -36.95 -14.32
C VAL A 129 -5.20 -38.38 -13.94
N LEU A 130 -6.40 -38.77 -14.38
CA LEU A 130 -7.22 -39.97 -14.09
C LEU A 130 -7.98 -39.96 -12.75
#